data_AF-A0A1V5FXL8-F1
#
_entry.id   AF-A0A1V5FXL8-F1
#
_cell.length_a   1.000
_cell.length_b   1.000
_cell.length_c   1.000
_cell.angle_alpha   90.00
_cell.angle_beta   90.00
_cell.angle_gamma   90.00
#
_symmetry.space_group_name_H-M   'P 1'
#
loop_
_entity.id
_entity.type
_entity.pdbx_description
1 polymer ?
#
loop_
_entity_poly.entity_id
_entity_poly.type
_entity_poly.pdbx_seq_one_letter_code
_entity_poly.pdbx_strand_id
1 'polypeptide(L)'
;MNTAALTRSARRGVTLIELILVLTILATVAATTSPSLSRFFRGRDLTNESRRLLGLTGYGRSQAVSLGQPMVLWLALETGQYGLEAADPYLAGEMEAMRFQLPDGMRFDAERETVSEDGYLAIYFYSDGSVDGGSFYLFDREEYGVELRPDSVSRGYKIAPLE
;
A
#
# COMPACT_ATOMS: atom_id res chain seq x y z
N MET A 1 -73.86 -16.49 -23.51
CA MET A 1 -72.69 -16.91 -24.30
C MET A 1 -71.61 -15.84 -24.16
N ASN A 2 -70.39 -16.27 -23.84
CA ASN A 2 -69.24 -15.46 -23.41
C ASN A 2 -68.65 -14.58 -24.51
N THR A 3 -68.11 -13.41 -24.12
CA THR A 3 -67.00 -12.77 -24.84
C THR A 3 -66.05 -12.13 -23.83
N ALA A 4 -65.02 -12.88 -23.43
CA ALA A 4 -63.89 -12.36 -22.68
C ALA A 4 -62.86 -11.82 -23.69
N ALA A 5 -62.63 -10.51 -23.69
CA ALA A 5 -61.57 -9.88 -24.47
C ALA A 5 -60.22 -10.22 -23.84
N LEU A 6 -59.42 -11.03 -24.53
CA LEU A 6 -58.05 -11.33 -24.13
C LEU A 6 -57.16 -10.12 -24.44
N THR A 7 -56.80 -9.36 -23.41
CA THR A 7 -55.75 -8.34 -23.48
C THR A 7 -54.41 -9.01 -23.77
N ARG A 8 -53.97 -8.98 -25.03
CA ARG A 8 -52.66 -9.48 -25.45
C ARG A 8 -51.58 -8.49 -24.99
N SER A 9 -50.87 -8.84 -23.92
CA SER A 9 -49.66 -8.13 -23.50
C SER A 9 -48.56 -8.32 -24.55
N ALA A 10 -48.28 -7.28 -25.32
CA ALA A 10 -47.19 -7.27 -26.29
C ALA A 10 -45.86 -7.23 -25.54
N ARG A 11 -45.18 -8.38 -25.45
CA ARG A 11 -43.78 -8.44 -25.03
C ARG A 11 -42.94 -7.66 -26.05
N ARG A 12 -42.56 -6.43 -25.70
CA ARG A 12 -41.58 -5.65 -26.46
C ARG A 12 -40.19 -6.21 -26.19
N GLY A 13 -39.54 -6.72 -27.23
CA GLY A 13 -38.13 -7.10 -27.20
C GLY A 13 -37.24 -5.89 -27.48
N VAL A 14 -36.04 -5.89 -26.90
CA VAL A 14 -35.01 -4.88 -27.18
C VAL A 14 -34.55 -5.04 -28.62
N THR A 15 -34.55 -3.95 -29.38
CA THR A 15 -34.08 -3.98 -30.77
C THR A 15 -32.54 -3.92 -30.82
N LEU A 16 -31.93 -4.42 -31.91
CA LEU A 16 -30.47 -4.34 -32.09
C LEU A 16 -29.94 -2.90 -31.99
N ILE A 17 -30.68 -1.94 -32.57
CA ILE A 17 -30.30 -0.53 -32.54
C ILE A 17 -30.37 0.05 -31.13
N GLU A 18 -31.36 -0.36 -30.34
CA GLU A 18 -31.50 0.04 -28.94
C GLU A 18 -30.37 -0.55 -28.08
N LEU A 19 -29.99 -1.80 -28.31
CA LEU A 19 -28.85 -2.41 -27.62
C LEU A 19 -27.55 -1.68 -27.94
N ILE A 20 -27.30 -1.35 -29.21
CA ILE A 20 -26.12 -0.60 -29.62
C ILE A 20 -26.15 0.78 -28.94
N LEU A 21 -27.26 1.51 -28.99
CA LEU A 21 -27.39 2.82 -28.36
C LEU A 21 -27.13 2.76 -26.85
N VAL A 22 -27.70 1.79 -26.15
CA VAL A 22 -27.47 1.56 -24.72
C VAL A 22 -26.00 1.28 -24.44
N LEU A 23 -25.36 0.39 -25.19
CA LEU A 23 -23.93 0.11 -25.05
C LEU A 23 -23.08 1.37 -25.33
N THR A 24 -23.49 2.22 -26.27
CA THR A 24 -22.77 3.46 -26.61
C THR A 24 -22.88 4.48 -25.47
N ILE A 25 -24.08 4.65 -24.89
CA ILE A 25 -24.30 5.54 -23.74
C ILE A 25 -23.51 5.02 -22.53
N LEU A 26 -23.58 3.72 -22.24
CA LEU A 26 -22.83 3.10 -21.15
C LEU A 26 -21.32 3.25 -21.34
N ALA A 27 -20.80 3.05 -22.55
CA ALA A 27 -19.39 3.24 -22.86
C ALA A 27 -18.96 4.71 -22.69
N THR A 28 -19.80 5.66 -23.10
CA THR A 28 -19.52 7.10 -22.95
C THR A 28 -19.50 7.50 -21.48
N VAL A 29 -20.47 7.04 -20.68
CA VAL A 29 -20.50 7.29 -19.23
C VAL A 29 -19.34 6.60 -18.52
N ALA A 30 -18.98 5.37 -18.91
CA ALA A 30 -17.83 4.68 -18.35
C ALA A 30 -16.51 5.41 -18.68
N ALA A 31 -16.38 5.94 -19.90
CA ALA A 31 -15.22 6.71 -20.33
C ALA A 31 -15.07 8.02 -19.53
N THR A 32 -16.16 8.72 -19.22
CA THR A 32 -16.11 9.95 -18.40
C THR A 32 -15.91 9.68 -16.91
N THR A 33 -16.19 8.47 -16.43
CA THR A 33 -16.01 8.07 -15.02
C THR A 33 -14.59 7.54 -14.71
N SER A 34 -13.76 7.31 -15.74
CA SER A 34 -12.36 6.86 -15.60
C SER A 34 -11.51 7.66 -14.56
N PRO A 35 -11.65 8.99 -14.42
CA PRO A 35 -10.85 9.74 -13.42
C PRO A 35 -11.19 9.39 -11.96
N SER A 36 -12.45 9.12 -11.61
CA SER A 36 -12.87 8.94 -10.21
C SER A 36 -12.56 7.54 -9.68
N LEU A 37 -12.62 6.53 -10.53
CA LEU A 37 -12.29 5.15 -10.14
C LEU A 37 -10.78 5.04 -9.83
N SER A 38 -9.96 5.73 -10.61
CA SER A 38 -8.52 5.81 -10.37
C SER A 38 -8.22 6.41 -8.98
N ARG A 39 -8.95 7.43 -8.51
CA ARG A 39 -8.81 8.01 -7.14
C ARG A 39 -9.11 6.99 -6.03
N PHE A 40 -10.11 6.15 -6.25
CA PHE A 40 -10.51 5.13 -5.26
C PHE A 40 -9.56 3.92 -5.19
N PHE A 41 -8.82 3.62 -6.26
CA PHE A 41 -7.72 2.64 -6.20
C PHE A 41 -6.47 3.25 -5.52
N ARG A 42 -6.18 4.53 -5.74
CA ARG A 42 -5.01 5.23 -5.16
C ARG A 42 -4.94 5.27 -3.63
N GLY A 43 -6.03 5.68 -2.97
CA GLY A 43 -6.06 5.70 -1.50
C GLY A 43 -5.92 4.30 -0.89
N ARG A 44 -6.32 3.26 -1.63
CA ARG A 44 -6.10 1.86 -1.22
C ARG A 44 -4.64 1.47 -1.33
N ASP A 45 -3.93 1.91 -2.36
CA ASP A 45 -2.51 1.59 -2.51
C ASP A 45 -1.69 2.19 -1.35
N LEU A 46 -1.88 3.47 -1.01
CA LEU A 46 -1.17 4.11 0.12
C LEU A 46 -1.50 3.41 1.46
N THR A 47 -2.77 3.09 1.68
CA THR A 47 -3.22 2.37 2.88
C THR A 47 -2.64 0.95 2.96
N ASN A 48 -2.59 0.24 1.84
CA ASN A 48 -2.05 -1.10 1.77
C ASN A 48 -0.54 -1.09 2.03
N GLU A 49 0.16 -0.12 1.45
CA GLU A 49 1.62 -0.06 1.54
C GLU A 49 2.10 0.42 2.91
N SER A 50 1.43 1.40 3.50
CA SER A 50 1.68 1.79 4.89
C SER A 50 1.43 0.63 5.87
N ARG A 51 0.36 -0.16 5.67
CA ARG A 51 0.10 -1.37 6.47
C ARG A 51 1.14 -2.46 6.26
N ARG A 52 1.65 -2.63 5.03
CA ARG A 52 2.72 -3.58 4.73
C ARG A 52 4.01 -3.17 5.43
N LEU A 53 4.41 -1.91 5.35
CA LEU A 53 5.58 -1.38 6.06
C LEU A 53 5.42 -1.54 7.58
N LEU A 54 4.25 -1.20 8.13
CA LEU A 54 3.94 -1.46 9.53
C LEU A 54 4.09 -2.95 9.86
N GLY A 55 3.57 -3.84 9.02
CA GLY A 55 3.75 -5.29 9.16
C GLY A 55 5.21 -5.72 9.13
N LEU A 56 6.03 -5.16 8.25
CA LEU A 56 7.46 -5.45 8.16
C LEU A 56 8.24 -4.98 9.38
N THR A 57 7.90 -3.82 9.94
CA THR A 57 8.53 -3.35 11.20
C THR A 57 8.21 -4.32 12.35
N GLY A 58 6.96 -4.77 12.46
CA GLY A 58 6.55 -5.74 13.48
C GLY A 58 7.18 -7.12 13.26
N TYR A 59 7.26 -7.57 12.01
CA TYR A 59 7.88 -8.84 11.66
C TYR A 59 9.40 -8.82 11.91
N GLY A 60 10.10 -7.76 11.49
CA GLY A 60 11.54 -7.58 11.76
C GLY A 60 11.87 -7.57 13.24
N ARG A 61 11.07 -6.87 14.05
CA ARG A 61 11.17 -6.94 15.50
C ARG A 61 10.96 -8.36 16.04
N SER A 62 9.92 -9.06 15.59
CA SER A 62 9.65 -10.43 16.02
C SER A 62 10.80 -11.37 15.66
N GLN A 63 11.34 -11.25 14.44
CA GLN A 63 12.47 -12.06 14.00
C GLN A 63 13.74 -11.76 14.81
N ALA A 64 14.01 -10.49 15.09
CA ALA A 64 15.19 -10.11 15.87
C ALA A 64 15.18 -10.75 17.27
N VAL A 65 14.02 -10.74 17.92
CA VAL A 65 13.81 -11.37 19.23
C VAL A 65 13.88 -12.89 19.14
N SER A 66 13.23 -13.50 18.15
CA SER A 66 13.15 -14.97 18.03
C SER A 66 14.49 -15.61 17.62
N LEU A 67 15.25 -14.97 16.74
CA LEU A 67 16.53 -15.47 16.24
C LEU A 67 17.71 -14.99 17.08
N GLY A 68 17.50 -14.04 17.99
CA GLY A 68 18.56 -13.50 18.85
C GLY A 68 19.60 -12.66 18.11
N GLN A 69 19.29 -12.16 16.91
CA GLN A 69 20.19 -11.37 16.08
C GLN A 69 19.52 -10.11 15.53
N PRO A 70 20.25 -9.00 15.31
CA PRO A 70 19.65 -7.76 14.84
C PRO A 70 19.15 -7.84 13.39
N MET A 71 17.97 -7.28 13.14
CA MET A 71 17.38 -7.14 11.80
C MET A 71 17.45 -5.68 11.34
N VAL A 72 17.52 -5.46 10.04
CA VAL A 72 17.50 -4.12 9.44
C VAL A 72 16.39 -4.03 8.39
N LEU A 73 15.49 -3.06 8.57
CA LEU A 73 14.59 -2.57 7.53
C LEU A 73 15.29 -1.41 6.83
N TRP A 74 15.60 -1.58 5.56
CA TRP A 74 16.21 -0.55 4.73
C TRP A 74 15.19 0.00 3.74
N LEU A 75 15.19 1.33 3.54
CA LEU A 75 14.39 2.03 2.55
C LEU A 75 15.33 2.83 1.64
N ALA A 76 15.29 2.58 0.33
CA ALA A 76 15.98 3.37 -0.67
C ALA A 76 15.08 4.51 -1.13
N LEU A 77 15.30 5.73 -0.62
CA LEU A 77 14.38 6.86 -0.82
C LEU A 77 14.26 7.25 -2.30
N GLU A 78 15.34 7.14 -3.05
CA GLU A 78 15.39 7.53 -4.47
C GLU A 78 14.65 6.54 -5.39
N THR A 79 14.76 5.24 -5.11
CA THR A 79 14.22 4.18 -5.98
C THR A 79 12.89 3.63 -5.50
N GLY A 80 12.51 3.88 -4.25
CA GLY A 80 11.34 3.29 -3.62
C GLY A 80 11.47 1.79 -3.36
N GLN A 81 12.67 1.22 -3.47
CA GLN A 81 12.93 -0.15 -3.02
C GLN A 81 13.05 -0.17 -1.51
N TYR A 82 12.57 -1.23 -0.89
CA TYR A 82 12.74 -1.44 0.52
C TYR A 82 12.74 -2.92 0.85
N GLY A 83 13.28 -3.27 2.01
CA GLY A 83 13.41 -4.66 2.38
C GLY A 83 13.77 -4.86 3.83
N LEU A 84 13.62 -6.10 4.27
CA LEU A 84 14.00 -6.53 5.60
C LEU A 84 14.99 -7.68 5.48
N GLU A 85 16.13 -7.53 6.14
CA GLU A 85 17.19 -8.52 6.16
C GLU A 85 17.90 -8.56 7.52
N ALA A 86 18.78 -9.55 7.72
CA ALA A 86 19.60 -9.62 8.91
C ALA A 86 20.68 -8.54 8.80
N ALA A 87 20.94 -7.83 9.90
CA ALA A 87 21.96 -6.79 9.92
C ALA A 87 23.36 -7.36 9.66
N ASP A 88 23.59 -8.62 10.04
CA ASP A 88 24.76 -9.40 9.67
C ASP A 88 24.35 -10.57 8.74
N PRO A 89 24.68 -10.50 7.44
CA PRO A 89 24.38 -11.56 6.49
C PRO A 89 24.99 -12.93 6.85
N TYR A 90 26.10 -12.95 7.61
CA TYR A 90 26.74 -14.20 8.04
C TYR A 90 25.97 -14.88 9.18
N LEU A 91 25.19 -14.11 9.95
CA LEU A 91 24.34 -14.63 11.02
C LEU A 91 22.90 -14.89 10.57
N ALA A 92 22.52 -14.44 9.36
CA ALA A 92 21.18 -14.56 8.79
C ALA A 92 20.61 -15.99 8.85
N GLY A 93 21.46 -17.02 8.79
CA GLY A 93 21.05 -18.42 8.88
C GLY A 93 20.08 -18.79 7.76
N GLU A 94 18.89 -19.29 8.12
CA GLU A 94 17.81 -19.64 7.18
C GLU A 94 16.92 -18.45 6.78
N MET A 95 17.17 -17.26 7.33
CA MET A 95 16.30 -16.12 7.08
C MET A 95 16.56 -15.52 5.68
N GLU A 96 15.52 -15.51 4.85
CA GLU A 96 15.59 -14.93 3.52
C GLU A 96 15.35 -13.41 3.57
N ALA A 97 16.20 -12.65 2.85
CA ALA A 97 16.03 -11.21 2.70
C ALA A 97 14.75 -10.92 1.89
N MET A 98 13.81 -10.21 2.49
CA MET A 98 12.59 -9.79 1.81
C MET A 98 12.82 -8.46 1.11
N ARG A 99 12.42 -8.36 -0.16
CA ARG A 99 12.55 -7.16 -0.98
C ARG A 99 11.22 -6.81 -1.62
N PHE A 100 10.90 -5.52 -1.63
CA PHE A 100 9.68 -4.97 -2.17
C PHE A 100 9.99 -3.68 -2.94
N GLN A 101 9.04 -3.29 -3.76
CA GLN A 101 9.10 -2.08 -4.57
C GLN A 101 7.82 -1.29 -4.31
N LEU A 102 7.96 -0.01 -3.99
CA LEU A 102 6.81 0.89 -3.91
C LEU A 102 6.05 0.92 -5.24
N PRO A 103 4.70 0.97 -5.21
CA PRO A 103 3.89 1.21 -6.40
C PRO A 103 4.26 2.52 -7.11
N ASP A 104 4.00 2.57 -8.41
CA ASP A 104 4.32 3.73 -9.24
C ASP A 104 3.73 5.04 -8.68
N GLY A 105 4.62 6.01 -8.48
CA GLY A 105 4.25 7.33 -8.01
C GLY A 105 4.11 7.48 -6.49
N MET A 106 4.44 6.45 -5.72
CA MET A 106 4.75 6.63 -4.31
C MET A 106 6.22 6.96 -4.11
N ARG A 107 6.52 7.63 -2.99
CA ARG A 107 7.89 7.91 -2.57
C ARG A 107 8.02 7.86 -1.06
N PHE A 108 9.23 7.56 -0.61
CA PHE A 108 9.62 7.76 0.78
C PHE A 108 10.14 9.19 0.98
N ASP A 109 10.02 9.66 2.22
CA ASP A 109 10.72 10.83 2.72
C ASP A 109 11.13 10.57 4.18
N ALA A 110 12.14 11.26 4.67
CA ALA A 110 12.60 11.14 6.05
C ALA A 110 13.41 12.37 6.46
N GLU A 111 13.59 12.54 7.76
CA GLU A 111 14.47 13.59 8.27
C GLU A 111 15.90 13.37 7.75
N ARG A 112 16.49 14.42 7.17
CA ARG A 112 17.79 14.34 6.47
C ARG A 112 18.93 13.75 7.32
N GLU A 113 18.86 13.89 8.64
CA GLU A 113 19.85 13.36 9.59
C GLU A 113 19.77 11.83 9.75
N THR A 114 18.63 11.24 9.40
CA THR A 114 18.37 9.79 9.47
C THR A 114 18.70 9.07 8.17
N VAL A 115 18.91 9.81 7.08
CA VAL A 115 19.20 9.28 5.74
C VAL A 115 20.70 9.27 5.53
N SER A 116 21.23 8.13 5.08
CA SER A 116 22.64 8.00 4.69
C SER A 116 22.99 8.87 3.49
N GLU A 117 24.29 9.10 3.25
CA GLU A 117 24.75 9.83 2.05
C GLU A 117 24.30 9.14 0.74
N ASP A 118 24.11 7.83 0.77
CA ASP A 118 23.66 7.02 -0.35
C ASP A 118 22.12 7.00 -0.52
N GLY A 119 21.37 7.79 0.26
CA GLY A 119 19.91 7.91 0.13
C GLY A 119 19.12 6.76 0.77
N TYR A 120 19.72 6.06 1.74
CA TYR A 120 19.06 4.98 2.47
C TYR A 120 18.67 5.40 3.88
N LEU A 121 17.46 5.06 4.29
CA LEU A 121 17.08 5.01 5.70
C LEU A 121 17.21 3.58 6.20
N ALA A 122 17.88 3.39 7.34
CA ALA A 122 18.00 2.10 8.02
C ALA A 122 17.29 2.16 9.38
N ILE A 123 16.47 1.16 9.65
CA ILE A 123 15.79 0.96 10.93
C ILE A 123 16.25 -0.38 11.49
N TYR A 124 16.91 -0.35 12.64
CA TYR A 124 17.43 -1.54 13.30
C TYR A 124 16.46 -2.06 14.36
N PHE A 125 16.25 -3.37 14.35
CA PHE A 125 15.51 -4.08 15.38
C PHE A 125 16.46 -5.02 16.11
N TYR A 126 16.53 -4.90 17.43
CA TYR A 126 17.46 -5.68 18.25
C TYR A 126 16.76 -6.83 18.97
N SER A 127 17.56 -7.79 19.44
CA SER A 127 17.08 -9.02 20.09
C SER A 127 16.43 -8.78 21.45
N ASP A 128 16.69 -7.65 22.10
CA ASP A 128 15.98 -7.18 23.30
C ASP A 128 14.59 -6.56 22.99
N GLY A 129 14.23 -6.52 21.70
CA GLY A 129 12.99 -5.95 21.20
C GLY A 129 12.98 -4.42 21.16
N SER A 130 14.13 -3.77 21.33
CA SER A 130 14.33 -2.35 21.06
C SER A 130 14.42 -2.09 19.55
N VAL A 131 14.15 -0.84 19.20
CA VAL A 131 14.14 -0.35 17.83
C VAL A 131 14.94 0.94 17.79
N ASP A 132 15.85 1.03 16.84
CA ASP A 132 16.63 2.23 16.55
C ASP A 132 16.34 2.67 15.12
N GLY A 133 15.59 3.76 15.02
CA GLY A 133 15.10 4.29 13.76
C GLY A 133 14.23 5.51 13.98
N GLY A 134 14.27 6.42 13.00
CA GLY A 134 13.47 7.64 13.01
C GLY A 134 12.05 7.41 12.51
N SER A 135 11.27 8.50 12.51
CA SER A 135 10.08 8.60 11.69
C SER A 135 10.44 8.62 10.21
N PHE A 136 9.56 8.07 9.39
CA PHE A 136 9.63 8.23 7.94
C PHE A 136 8.22 8.42 7.37
N TYR A 137 8.18 8.96 6.17
CA TYR A 137 6.96 9.37 5.52
C TYR A 137 6.79 8.59 4.24
N LEU A 138 5.54 8.22 3.96
CA LEU A 138 5.15 7.63 2.70
C LEU A 138 4.15 8.56 2.03
N PHE A 139 4.50 9.03 0.84
CA PHE A 139 3.68 9.92 0.04
C PHE A 139 3.22 9.25 -1.25
N ASP A 140 2.04 9.64 -1.72
CA ASP A 140 1.58 9.37 -3.08
C ASP A 140 1.93 10.52 -4.06
N ARG A 141 1.43 10.41 -5.30
CA ARG A 141 1.67 11.39 -6.38
C ARG A 141 1.06 12.77 -6.13
N GLU A 142 0.04 12.86 -5.28
CA GLU A 142 -0.69 14.10 -4.98
C GLU A 142 -0.20 14.75 -3.66
N GLU A 143 0.97 14.32 -3.15
CA GLU A 143 1.57 14.74 -1.88
C GLU A 143 0.73 14.41 -0.64
N TYR A 144 -0.31 13.58 -0.79
CA TYR A 144 -0.98 12.99 0.36
C TYR A 144 -0.10 11.88 0.93
N GLY A 145 0.09 11.88 2.24
CA GLY A 145 0.99 10.95 2.88
C GLY A 145 0.61 10.57 4.29
N VAL A 146 1.38 9.63 4.82
CA VAL A 146 1.29 9.17 6.21
C VAL A 146 2.67 9.13 6.82
N GLU A 147 2.76 9.35 8.12
CA GLU A 147 3.96 9.16 8.90
C GLU A 147 3.93 7.75 9.52
N LEU A 148 5.03 7.02 9.39
CA LEU A 148 5.34 5.86 10.20
C LEU A 148 6.35 6.30 11.25
N ARG A 149 5.93 6.29 12.51
CA ARG A 149 6.76 6.75 13.63
C ARG A 149 6.92 5.70 14.72
N PRO A 150 8.04 5.70 15.44
CA PRO A 150 8.22 4.86 16.62
C PRO A 150 7.09 5.09 17.64
N ASP A 151 6.63 4.02 18.25
CA ASP A 151 5.63 4.03 19.31
C ASP A 151 6.24 3.55 20.61
N SER A 152 6.43 4.50 21.54
CA SER A 152 7.08 4.25 22.84
C SER A 152 6.32 3.23 23.70
N VAL A 153 5.02 3.06 23.48
CA VAL A 153 4.17 2.13 24.24
C VAL A 153 4.34 0.70 23.73
N SER A 154 4.23 0.48 22.42
CA SER A 154 4.34 -0.87 21.83
C SER A 154 5.79 -1.30 21.55
N ARG A 155 6.78 -0.40 21.70
CA ARG A 155 8.18 -0.61 21.27
C ARG A 155 8.27 -1.04 19.79
N GLY A 156 7.37 -0.50 18.97
CA GLY A 156 7.25 -0.77 17.54
C GLY A 156 7.02 0.51 16.76
N TYR A 157 6.31 0.42 15.63
CA TYR A 157 5.89 1.58 14.83
C TYR A 157 4.37 1.73 14.85
N LYS A 158 3.88 2.93 14.54
CA LYS A 158 2.47 3.21 14.26
C LYS A 158 2.33 4.16 13.08
N ILE A 159 1.18 4.09 12.41
CA ILE A 159 0.81 4.99 11.32
C ILE A 159 0.08 6.20 11.90
N ALA A 160 0.47 7.39 11.50
CA ALA A 160 -0.19 8.65 11.82
C ALA A 160 -0.48 9.44 10.53
N PRO A 161 -1.61 10.16 10.46
CA PRO A 161 -1.86 11.10 9.36
C PRO A 161 -0.86 12.27 9.44
N LEU A 162 -0.50 12.84 8.28
CA LEU A 162 0.24 14.10 8.22
C LEU A 162 -0.70 15.26 8.58
N GLU A 163 -0.21 16.18 9.41
CA GLU A 163 -0.93 17.40 9.81
C GLU A 163 -0.75 18.54 8.79
#